data_AF-A0A2J6XG14-F1
#
_entry.id   AF-A0A2J6XG14-F1
#
_cell.length_a   1.000
_cell.length_b   1.000
_cell.length_c   1.000
_cell.angle_alpha   90.00
_cell.angle_beta   90.00
_cell.angle_gamma   90.00
#
_symmetry.space_group_name_H-M   'P 1'
#
loop_
_entity.id
_entity.type
_entity.pdbx_description
1 polymer ?
#
loop_
_entity_poly.entity_id
_entity_poly.type
_entity_poly.pdbx_seq_one_letter_code
_entity_poly.pdbx_strand_id
1 'polypeptide(L)'
;DTALRLISPTYYGSNEAMQAAFATIAAAHCRFFVAGRLIDGRFCTLADLNLPIGYEKLFIPIPEHLFRRDISSTELRSRETSDTPNTTNK
;
A
#
# COMPACT_ATOMS: atom_id res chain seq x y z
N ASP A 1 -2.15 -0.99 7.37
CA ASP A 1 -1.15 -0.26 8.18
C ASP A 1 -0.69 1.02 7.50
N THR A 2 -0.03 0.98 6.34
CA THR A 2 0.48 2.20 5.66
C THR A 2 -0.56 3.30 5.45
N ALA A 3 -1.76 2.97 4.96
CA ALA A 3 -2.83 3.95 4.74
C ALA A 3 -3.32 4.60 6.05
N LEU A 4 -3.34 3.87 7.17
CA LEU A 4 -3.70 4.40 8.49
C LEU A 4 -2.66 5.41 8.99
N ARG A 5 -1.38 5.15 8.74
CA ARG A 5 -0.30 6.08 9.09
C ARG A 5 -0.37 7.35 8.22
N LEU A 6 -0.68 7.19 6.94
CA LEU A 6 -0.77 8.29 5.99
C LEU A 6 -1.84 9.32 6.39
N ILE A 7 -2.98 8.87 6.94
CA ILE A 7 -4.07 9.75 7.38
C ILE A 7 -3.94 10.21 8.85
N SER A 8 -2.83 9.89 9.51
CA SER A 8 -2.61 10.22 10.92
C SER A 8 -1.74 11.48 11.03
N PRO A 9 -2.25 12.57 11.63
CA PRO A 9 -1.50 13.82 11.81
C PRO A 9 -0.17 13.64 12.57
N THR A 10 -0.05 12.62 13.41
CA THR A 10 1.17 12.30 14.17
C THR A 10 2.39 12.08 13.27
N TYR A 11 2.18 11.65 12.02
CA TYR A 11 3.26 11.45 11.04
C TYR A 11 3.67 12.73 10.29
N TYR A 12 2.91 13.83 10.46
CA TYR A 12 3.14 15.11 9.79
C TYR A 12 3.47 16.24 10.77
N GLY A 13 3.35 16.00 12.08
CA GLY A 13 3.57 16.97 13.15
C GLY A 13 2.36 17.83 13.47
N SER A 14 1.46 18.08 12.50
CA SER A 14 0.17 18.74 12.72
C SER A 14 -0.87 18.34 11.68
N ASN A 15 -2.13 18.70 11.92
CA ASN A 15 -3.21 18.47 10.95
C ASN A 15 -3.01 19.34 9.69
N GLU A 16 -2.59 20.59 9.87
CA GLU A 16 -2.34 21.54 8.78
C GLU A 16 -1.20 21.04 7.86
N ALA A 17 -0.14 20.48 8.45
CA ALA A 17 0.96 19.90 7.69
C ALA A 17 0.52 18.69 6.86
N MET A 18 -0.36 17.84 7.42
CA MET A 18 -0.95 16.72 6.69
C MET A 18 -1.80 17.20 5.51
N GLN A 19 -2.66 18.21 5.73
CA GLN A 19 -3.48 18.79 4.68
C GLN A 19 -2.64 19.45 3.58
N ALA A 20 -1.56 20.15 3.93
CA ALA A 20 -0.64 20.74 2.96
C ALA A 20 0.06 19.67 2.10
N ALA A 21 0.44 18.55 2.70
CA ALA A 21 1.00 17.41 1.96
C ALA A 21 -0.03 16.84 0.97
N PHE A 22 -1.27 16.63 1.41
CA PHE A 22 -2.34 16.13 0.52
C PHE A 22 -2.70 17.11 -0.59
N ALA A 23 -2.73 18.42 -0.31
CA ALA A 23 -2.92 19.43 -1.34
C ALA A 23 -1.82 19.37 -2.41
N THR A 24 -0.56 19.18 -1.99
CA THR A 24 0.58 19.04 -2.92
C THR A 24 0.45 17.78 -3.78
N ILE A 25 0.07 16.65 -3.19
CA ILE A 25 -0.16 15.39 -3.91
C ILE A 25 -1.32 15.52 -4.89
N ALA A 26 -2.41 16.17 -4.48
CA ALA A 26 -3.58 16.42 -5.31
C ALA A 26 -3.22 17.29 -6.53
N ALA A 27 -2.44 18.35 -6.32
CA ALA A 27 -1.95 19.23 -7.38
C ALA A 27 -1.02 18.49 -8.36
N ALA A 28 -0.29 17.48 -7.90
CA ALA A 28 0.50 16.59 -8.74
C ALA A 28 -0.33 15.52 -9.48
N HIS A 29 -1.65 15.50 -9.32
CA HIS A 29 -2.56 14.47 -9.86
C HIS A 29 -2.23 13.04 -9.40
N CYS A 30 -1.54 12.90 -8.27
CA CYS A 30 -1.18 11.62 -7.68
C CYS A 30 -2.34 11.04 -6.86
N ARG A 31 -2.41 9.71 -6.78
CA ARG A 31 -3.45 8.97 -6.04
C ARG A 31 -2.85 7.80 -5.27
N PHE A 32 -3.42 7.50 -4.12
CA PHE A 32 -3.07 6.37 -3.27
C PHE A 32 -3.99 5.20 -3.54
N PHE A 33 -3.41 4.09 -3.97
CA PHE A 33 -4.14 2.84 -4.11
C PHE A 33 -4.03 2.04 -2.81
N VAL A 34 -5.18 1.77 -2.18
CA VAL A 34 -5.24 1.13 -0.86
C VAL A 34 -5.90 -0.23 -1.00
N ALA A 35 -5.09 -1.28 -0.88
CA ALA A 35 -5.59 -2.65 -0.77
C ALA A 35 -6.09 -2.92 0.65
N GLY A 36 -7.25 -3.58 0.74
CA GLY A 36 -7.74 -4.07 2.02
C GLY A 36 -6.80 -5.13 2.61
N ARG A 37 -6.75 -5.22 3.94
CA ARG A 37 -5.92 -6.20 4.65
C ARG A 37 -6.71 -6.86 5.77
N LEU A 38 -6.48 -8.16 5.96
CA LEU A 38 -6.98 -8.90 7.10
C LEU A 38 -6.17 -8.54 8.36
N ILE A 39 -6.85 -8.02 9.38
CA ILE A 39 -6.30 -7.67 10.69
C ILE A 39 -7.19 -8.34 11.73
N ASP A 40 -6.61 -9.22 12.57
CA ASP A 40 -7.32 -9.94 13.64
C ASP A 40 -8.63 -10.63 13.17
N GLY A 41 -8.62 -11.18 11.96
CA GLY A 41 -9.79 -11.86 11.37
C GLY A 41 -10.84 -10.94 10.75
N ARG A 42 -10.68 -9.61 10.85
CA ARG A 42 -11.53 -8.63 10.16
C ARG A 42 -10.84 -8.11 8.91
N PHE A 43 -11.54 -8.14 7.78
CA PHE A 43 -11.04 -7.53 6.55
C PHE A 43 -11.31 -6.03 6.60
N CYS A 44 -10.24 -5.25 6.71
CA CYS A 44 -10.31 -3.79 6.77
C CYS A 44 -9.99 -3.22 5.39
N THR A 45 -10.90 -2.41 4.86
CA THR A 45 -10.81 -1.75 3.55
C THR A 45 -10.60 -0.25 3.70
N LEU A 46 -10.48 0.46 2.58
CA LEU A 46 -10.47 1.91 2.57
C LEU A 46 -11.74 2.51 3.22
N ALA A 47 -12.89 1.84 3.09
CA ALA A 47 -14.15 2.31 3.66
C ALA A 47 -14.17 2.26 5.19
N ASP A 48 -13.27 1.49 5.81
CA ASP A 48 -13.10 1.42 7.26
C ASP A 48 -12.13 2.48 7.80
N LEU A 49 -11.54 3.33 6.92
CA LEU A 49 -10.62 4.38 7.30
C LEU A 49 -11.34 5.72 7.48
N ASN A 50 -11.00 6.44 8.55
CA ASN A 50 -11.45 7.82 8.75
C ASN A 50 -10.63 8.76 7.85
N LEU A 51 -11.08 8.93 6.61
CA LEU A 51 -10.38 9.76 5.64
C LEU A 51 -10.49 11.26 5.99
N PRO A 52 -9.44 12.04 5.70
CA PRO A 52 -9.47 13.50 5.82
C PRO A 52 -10.49 14.09 4.84
N ILE A 53 -11.36 14.96 5.37
CA ILE A 53 -12.45 15.59 4.62
C ILE A 53 -11.88 16.38 3.43
N GLY A 54 -12.44 16.16 2.24
CA GLY A 54 -12.06 16.85 1.00
C GLY A 54 -10.95 16.18 0.21
N TYR A 55 -10.31 15.15 0.75
CA TYR A 55 -9.23 14.39 0.08
C TYR A 55 -9.59 12.94 -0.20
N GLU A 56 -10.87 12.56 -0.04
CA GLU A 56 -11.35 11.19 -0.25
C GLU A 56 -11.01 10.69 -1.66
N LYS A 57 -11.06 11.58 -2.64
CA LYS A 57 -10.74 11.30 -4.06
C LYS A 57 -9.27 10.93 -4.30
N LEU A 58 -8.37 11.25 -3.37
CA LEU A 58 -6.97 10.82 -3.46
C LEU A 58 -6.80 9.34 -3.17
N PHE A 59 -7.77 8.71 -2.51
CA PHE A 59 -7.68 7.32 -2.10
C PHE A 59 -8.58 6.45 -2.99
N ILE A 60 -7.97 5.47 -3.66
CA ILE A 60 -8.67 4.51 -4.50
C ILE A 60 -8.60 3.14 -3.82
N PRO A 61 -9.74 2.50 -3.52
CA PRO A 61 -9.72 1.15 -2.99
C PRO A 61 -9.29 0.18 -4.08
N ILE A 62 -8.37 -0.73 -3.76
CA ILE A 62 -8.10 -1.90 -4.60
C ILE A 62 -9.03 -3.03 -4.15
N PRO A 63 -9.89 -3.56 -5.03
CA PRO A 63 -10.71 -4.73 -4.73
C PRO A 63 -9.85 -5.94 -4.31
N GLU A 64 -10.32 -6.69 -3.33
CA GLU A 64 -9.64 -7.89 -2.81
C GLU A 64 -9.26 -8.88 -3.92
N HIS A 65 -10.18 -9.09 -4.88
CA HIS A 65 -9.99 -10.04 -5.98
C HIS A 65 -8.87 -9.65 -6.96
N LEU A 66 -8.44 -8.39 -6.98
CA LEU A 66 -7.29 -7.95 -7.80
C LEU A 66 -5.96 -8.05 -7.05
N PHE A 67 -5.98 -8.01 -5.71
CA PHE A 67 -4.77 -8.05 -4.88
C PHE A 67 -4.38 -9.47 -4.46
N ARG A 68 -5.29 -10.46 -4.52
CA ARG A 68 -4.94 -11.89 -4.46
C ARG A 68 -4.22 -12.33 -5.75
N ARG A 69 -2.98 -11.90 -5.95
CA ARG A 69 -2.00 -12.72 -6.65
C ARG A 69 -1.00 -13.13 -5.59
N ASP A 70 -1.11 -14.38 -5.15
CA ASP A 70 -0.17 -15.10 -4.29
C ASP A 70 1.19 -15.24 -5.00
N ILE A 71 1.86 -14.11 -5.23
CA ILE A 71 3.24 -14.07 -5.70
C ILE A 71 3.95 -13.17 -4.71
N SER A 72 4.42 -13.76 -3.62
CA SER A 72 5.30 -13.05 -2.72
C SER A 72 6.64 -12.80 -3.43
N SER A 73 7.25 -11.62 -3.24
CA SER A 73 8.62 -11.35 -3.75
C SER A 73 9.64 -12.34 -3.16
N THR A 74 9.29 -13.02 -2.07
CA THR A 74 10.07 -14.10 -1.46
C THR A 74 10.03 -15.37 -2.31
N GLU A 75 8.87 -15.79 -2.82
CA GLU A 75 8.76 -16.92 -3.75
C GLU A 75 9.48 -16.66 -5.08
N LEU A 76 9.42 -15.42 -5.60
CA LEU A 76 10.16 -15.06 -6.82
C LEU A 76 11.67 -15.15 -6.62
N ARG A 77 12.20 -14.66 -5.50
CA ARG A 77 13.65 -14.76 -5.20
C ARG A 77 14.11 -16.20 -5.00
N SER A 78 13.28 -17.05 -4.41
CA SER A 78 13.61 -18.46 -4.23
C SER A 78 13.65 -19.25 -5.54
N ARG A 79 12.99 -18.77 -6.61
CA ARG A 79 13.03 -19.37 -7.95
C ARG A 79 14.26 -18.98 -8.76
N GLU A 80 14.87 -17.83 -8.51
CA GLU A 80 16.10 -17.42 -9.23
C GLU A 80 17.37 -18.10 -8.68
N THR A 81 17.36 -18.59 -7.43
CA THR A 81 18.53 -19.27 -6.84
C THR A 81 18.64 -20.75 -7.17
N SER A 82 17.67 -21.35 -7.88
CA SER A 82 17.69 -22.77 -8.24
C SER A 82 18.17 -23.07 -9.67
N ASP A 83 18.59 -22.06 -10.44
CA ASP A 83 19.08 -22.25 -11.81
C ASP A 83 20.50 -21.70 -12.00
N THR A 84 21.45 -22.27 -11.26
CA THR A 84 22.83 -22.40 -11.75
C THR A 84 23.14 -23.89 -11.87
N PRO A 85 23.26 -24.44 -13.09
CA PRO A 85 23.87 -25.74 -13.27
C PRO A 85 25.35 -25.60 -12.95
N ASN A 86 25.73 -26.04 -11.75
CA ASN A 86 27.10 -26.42 -11.44
C ASN A 86 27.44 -27.65 -12.30
N THR A 87 27.96 -27.44 -13.51
CA THR A 87 28.63 -28.49 -14.27
C THR A 87 30.12 -28.39 -14.02
N THR A 88 30.57 -29.17 -13.03
CA THR A 88 31.95 -29.64 -12.93
C THR A 88 32.23 -30.62 -14.08
N ASN A 89 33.43 -30.50 -14.65
CA ASN A 89 34.25 -31.56 -15.28
C ASN A 89 34.23 -31.69 -16.81
N LYS A 90 35.31 -31.24 -17.47
CA LYS A 90 36.25 -32.12 -18.17
C LYS A 90 37.62 -31.46 -18.29
#